data_AF-A0A1E5RNQ2-F1
#
_entry.id   AF-A0A1E5RNQ2-F1
#
_cell.length_a   1.000
_cell.length_b   1.000
_cell.length_c   1.000
_cell.angle_alpha   90.00
_cell.angle_beta   90.00
_cell.angle_gamma   90.00
#
_symmetry.space_group_name_H-M   'P 1'
#
loop_
_entity.id
_entity.type
_entity.pdbx_description
1 polymer ?
#
loop_
_entity_poly.entity_id
_entity_poly.type
_entity_poly.pdbx_seq_one_letter_code
_entity_poly.pdbx_strand_id
1 'polypeptide(L)'
;MDDKIDGNATRKETHCHESPTIYIPPLNFAPIVNSSQDIIYRSGFPMPLNYPYLLNTLNLKTIIYLGDKVDLLPQYTEFIEKGEYQFHHLLMNSTTDKNIQELMEEMLELVLDKRNYPILIHSNKGKHRIGVAAGIIRKILQGWSITGIYQEYGIFTGNVKGEMDLEFINSFCVRNPLKVDPKFLPSFINFET
;
A
#
# COMPACT_ATOMS: atom_id res chain seq x y z
N MET A 1 -46.96 -51.97 35.16
CA MET A 1 -47.35 -52.08 33.75
C MET A 1 -47.60 -50.67 33.27
N ASP A 2 -46.76 -50.27 32.32
CA ASP A 2 -46.94 -49.19 31.34
C ASP A 2 -46.96 -47.73 31.81
N ASP A 3 -45.77 -47.20 32.14
CA ASP A 3 -45.51 -45.77 32.00
C ASP A 3 -45.07 -45.47 30.57
N LYS A 4 -45.92 -44.74 29.83
CA LYS A 4 -45.60 -44.18 28.52
C LYS A 4 -44.63 -43.02 28.66
N ILE A 5 -43.47 -43.16 28.03
CA ILE A 5 -42.51 -42.08 27.76
C ILE A 5 -43.07 -41.25 26.60
N ASP A 6 -43.49 -40.02 26.86
CA ASP A 6 -43.71 -39.04 25.79
C ASP A 6 -42.49 -38.13 25.66
N GLY A 7 -41.92 -38.15 24.45
CA GLY A 7 -40.67 -37.49 24.12
C GLY A 7 -40.83 -35.99 23.99
N ASN A 8 -39.88 -35.25 24.54
CA ASN A 8 -39.57 -33.92 24.05
C ASN A 8 -38.05 -33.77 23.99
N ALA A 9 -37.48 -34.21 22.87
CA ALA A 9 -36.08 -33.98 22.53
C ALA A 9 -35.93 -32.53 22.06
N THR A 10 -35.71 -31.61 23.02
CA THR A 10 -35.28 -30.26 22.72
C THR A 10 -33.88 -30.34 22.10
N ARG A 11 -33.79 -30.18 20.77
CA ARG A 11 -32.52 -29.96 20.08
C ARG A 11 -31.81 -28.78 20.74
N LYS A 12 -30.71 -29.05 21.45
CA LYS A 12 -29.76 -28.01 21.82
C LYS A 12 -29.16 -27.49 20.53
N GLU A 13 -29.54 -26.27 20.16
CA GLU A 13 -28.85 -25.50 19.14
C GLU A 13 -27.40 -25.36 19.62
N THR A 14 -26.49 -26.09 18.96
CA THR A 14 -25.06 -25.85 19.08
C THR A 14 -24.79 -24.49 18.46
N HIS A 15 -24.73 -23.47 19.32
CA HIS A 15 -24.21 -22.17 18.96
C HIS A 15 -22.74 -22.36 18.59
N CYS A 16 -22.47 -22.54 17.29
CA CYS A 16 -21.11 -22.54 16.76
C CYS A 16 -20.56 -21.14 17.01
N HIS A 17 -19.70 -20.99 18.02
CA HIS A 17 -18.90 -19.80 18.17
C HIS A 17 -18.00 -19.69 16.94
N GLU A 18 -18.35 -18.78 16.02
CA GLU A 18 -17.44 -18.38 14.95
C GLU A 18 -16.16 -17.85 15.60
N SER A 19 -15.06 -18.58 15.42
CA SER A 19 -13.74 -18.12 15.84
C SER A 19 -13.45 -16.78 15.13
N PRO A 20 -12.95 -15.76 15.85
CA PRO A 20 -12.76 -14.43 15.28
C PRO A 20 -11.83 -14.51 14.06
N THR A 21 -12.25 -13.90 12.96
CA THR A 21 -11.45 -13.80 11.73
C THR A 21 -10.14 -13.08 12.04
N ILE A 22 -9.02 -13.81 11.99
CA ILE A 22 -7.69 -13.24 12.22
C ILE A 22 -7.24 -12.60 10.91
N TYR A 23 -6.99 -11.29 10.97
CA TYR A 23 -6.41 -10.55 9.86
C TYR A 23 -4.91 -10.34 10.05
N ILE A 24 -4.14 -10.61 9.00
CA ILE A 24 -2.68 -10.49 9.03
C ILE A 24 -2.27 -9.46 7.98
N PRO A 25 -1.84 -8.25 8.38
CA PRO A 25 -1.36 -7.27 7.43
C PRO A 25 -0.08 -7.76 6.73
N PRO A 26 0.21 -7.30 5.49
CA PRO A 26 1.45 -7.64 4.83
C PRO A 26 2.69 -7.15 5.60
N LEU A 27 3.86 -7.69 5.25
CA LEU A 27 5.14 -7.25 5.82
C LEU A 27 5.31 -5.73 5.68
N ASN A 28 5.86 -5.04 6.68
CA ASN A 28 6.14 -3.60 6.63
C ASN A 28 4.91 -2.73 6.27
N PHE A 29 3.70 -3.21 6.58
CA PHE A 29 2.47 -2.46 6.35
C PHE A 29 2.35 -1.25 7.29
N ALA A 30 2.06 -0.08 6.73
CA ALA A 30 1.82 1.16 7.49
C ALA A 30 1.15 2.22 6.58
N PRO A 31 0.50 3.25 7.12
CA PRO A 31 0.15 4.43 6.35
C PRO A 31 1.40 5.27 6.02
N ILE A 32 1.49 5.76 4.79
CA ILE A 32 2.34 6.89 4.41
C ILE A 32 1.53 8.16 4.67
N VAL A 33 0.50 8.42 3.87
CA VAL A 33 -0.39 9.57 4.07
C VAL A 33 -1.65 9.08 4.76
N ASN A 34 -2.08 9.81 5.79
CA ASN A 34 -3.29 9.50 6.56
C ASN A 34 -4.15 10.78 6.67
N SER A 35 -4.69 11.23 5.54
CA SER A 35 -5.72 12.26 5.52
C SER A 35 -7.10 11.61 5.68
N SER A 36 -8.09 12.38 6.14
CA SER A 36 -9.45 11.89 6.42
C SER A 36 -10.13 11.17 5.25
N GLN A 37 -9.73 11.48 4.01
CA GLN A 37 -10.34 10.94 2.77
C GLN A 37 -9.29 10.33 1.82
N ASP A 38 -8.03 10.74 1.93
CA ASP A 38 -6.96 10.36 1.00
C ASP A 38 -5.85 9.63 1.78
N ILE A 39 -5.97 8.31 1.85
CA ILE A 39 -5.01 7.44 2.54
C ILE A 39 -4.12 6.71 1.53
N ILE A 40 -2.80 6.77 1.76
CA ILE A 40 -1.80 5.99 1.05
C ILE A 40 -1.18 5.01 2.03
N TYR A 41 -1.24 3.73 1.75
CA TYR A 41 -0.57 2.68 2.50
C TYR A 41 0.73 2.24 1.82
N ARG A 42 1.68 1.76 2.62
CA ARG A 42 2.87 1.03 2.16
C ARG A 42 2.81 -0.42 2.58
N SER A 43 3.51 -1.30 1.86
CA SER A 43 3.86 -2.64 2.35
C SER A 43 4.98 -3.33 1.57
N GLY A 44 5.38 -4.50 2.04
CA GLY A 44 6.02 -5.55 1.25
C GLY A 44 5.00 -6.36 0.44
N PHE A 45 5.46 -7.37 -0.29
CA PHE A 45 4.65 -8.06 -1.27
C PHE A 45 3.49 -8.79 -0.59
N PRO A 46 2.22 -8.51 -0.94
CA PRO A 46 1.08 -9.23 -0.38
C PRO A 46 1.14 -10.72 -0.67
N MET A 47 1.03 -11.53 0.38
CA MET A 47 0.95 -12.99 0.28
C MET A 47 -0.50 -13.44 0.54
N PRO A 48 -0.90 -14.68 0.16
CA PRO A 48 -2.28 -15.14 0.32
C PRO A 48 -2.87 -14.96 1.72
N LEU A 49 -2.05 -15.12 2.76
CA LEU A 49 -2.43 -14.91 4.15
C LEU A 49 -2.86 -13.46 4.45
N ASN A 50 -2.41 -12.49 3.66
CA ASN A 50 -2.71 -11.07 3.81
C ASN A 50 -3.94 -10.62 3.03
N TYR A 51 -4.36 -11.37 2.01
CA TYR A 51 -5.43 -10.96 1.11
C TYR A 51 -6.76 -10.68 1.83
N PRO A 52 -7.20 -11.47 2.82
CA PRO A 52 -8.42 -11.16 3.56
C PRO A 52 -8.35 -9.81 4.26
N TYR A 53 -7.18 -9.43 4.80
CA TYR A 53 -7.00 -8.12 5.43
C TYR A 53 -7.15 -7.00 4.40
N LEU A 54 -6.46 -7.10 3.26
CA LEU A 54 -6.50 -6.08 2.23
C LEU A 54 -7.90 -5.92 1.63
N LEU A 55 -8.57 -7.03 1.30
CA LEU A 55 -9.91 -7.04 0.69
C LEU A 55 -10.99 -6.52 1.66
N ASN A 56 -10.94 -6.95 2.92
CA ASN A 56 -12.09 -6.78 3.81
C ASN A 56 -11.96 -5.58 4.76
N THR A 57 -10.79 -4.93 4.84
CA THR A 57 -10.56 -3.88 5.85
C THR A 57 -10.19 -2.51 5.27
N LEU A 58 -9.44 -2.46 4.18
CA LEU A 58 -8.84 -1.21 3.69
C LEU A 58 -9.68 -0.51 2.63
N ASN A 59 -10.62 -1.22 1.99
CA ASN A 59 -11.41 -0.72 0.85
C ASN A 59 -10.53 -0.03 -0.19
N LEU A 60 -9.40 -0.68 -0.53
CA LEU A 60 -8.44 -0.15 -1.50
C LEU A 60 -9.10 0.00 -2.86
N LYS A 61 -8.70 1.03 -3.59
CA LYS A 61 -9.10 1.23 -4.98
C LYS A 61 -7.96 0.94 -5.95
N THR A 62 -6.75 1.33 -5.57
CA THR A 62 -5.58 1.25 -6.45
C THR A 62 -4.41 0.56 -5.75
N ILE A 63 -3.73 -0.31 -6.49
CA ILE A 63 -2.48 -0.93 -6.06
C ILE A 63 -1.37 -0.51 -7.02
N ILE A 64 -0.30 0.07 -6.46
CA ILE A 64 0.91 0.44 -7.19
C ILE A 64 2.02 -0.52 -6.77
N TYR A 65 2.53 -1.32 -7.71
CA TYR A 65 3.63 -2.25 -7.49
C TYR A 65 4.95 -1.69 -8.03
N LEU A 66 5.89 -1.39 -7.13
CA LEU A 66 7.27 -1.00 -7.45
C LEU A 66 8.17 -2.25 -7.42
N GLY A 67 8.26 -2.92 -8.55
CA GLY A 67 8.57 -4.35 -8.60
C GLY A 67 9.36 -4.79 -9.81
N ASP A 68 10.18 -5.84 -9.66
CA ASP A 68 11.00 -6.46 -10.70
C ASP A 68 10.35 -7.67 -11.37
N LYS A 69 9.28 -8.20 -10.76
CA LYS A 69 8.57 -9.36 -11.29
C LYS A 69 7.76 -8.96 -12.52
N VAL A 70 8.28 -9.29 -13.71
CA VAL A 70 7.57 -9.12 -14.99
C VAL A 70 6.33 -10.02 -15.04
N ASP A 71 6.48 -11.28 -14.65
CA ASP A 71 5.37 -12.22 -14.58
C ASP A 71 4.76 -12.25 -13.17
N LEU A 72 3.48 -11.92 -13.09
CA LEU A 72 2.72 -11.98 -11.84
C LEU A 72 2.31 -13.41 -11.54
N LEU A 73 2.35 -13.77 -10.25
CA LEU A 73 1.87 -15.08 -9.80
C LEU A 73 0.35 -15.16 -10.00
N PRO A 74 -0.21 -16.30 -10.47
CA PRO A 74 -1.65 -16.44 -10.71
C PRO A 74 -2.51 -16.05 -9.50
N GLN A 75 -2.14 -16.51 -8.31
CA GLN A 75 -2.80 -16.18 -7.04
C GLN A 75 -2.81 -14.67 -6.72
N TYR A 76 -1.83 -13.91 -7.22
CA TYR A 76 -1.75 -12.47 -7.01
C TYR A 76 -2.64 -11.73 -8.01
N THR A 77 -2.67 -12.19 -9.26
CA THR A 77 -3.60 -11.71 -10.28
C THR A 77 -5.05 -11.94 -9.86
N GLU A 78 -5.41 -13.15 -9.41
CA GLU A 78 -6.75 -13.47 -8.89
C GLU A 78 -7.14 -12.58 -7.71
N PHE A 79 -6.20 -12.26 -6.83
CA PHE A 79 -6.43 -11.33 -5.71
C PHE A 79 -6.73 -9.91 -6.20
N ILE A 80 -5.99 -9.43 -7.20
CA ILE A 80 -6.22 -8.11 -7.80
C ILE A 80 -7.59 -8.05 -8.44
N GLU A 81 -7.93 -9.05 -9.25
CA GLU A 81 -9.21 -9.16 -9.94
C GLU A 81 -10.38 -9.25 -8.96
N LYS A 82 -10.26 -10.07 -7.91
CA LYS A 82 -11.28 -10.20 -6.87
C LYS A 82 -11.54 -8.91 -6.10
N GLY A 83 -10.50 -8.09 -5.90
CA GLY A 83 -10.63 -6.79 -5.26
C GLY A 83 -11.08 -5.68 -6.19
N GLU A 84 -11.21 -5.95 -7.49
CA GLU A 84 -11.49 -4.98 -8.54
C GLU A 84 -10.53 -3.77 -8.51
N TYR A 85 -9.27 -4.02 -8.11
CA TYR A 85 -8.31 -2.94 -7.94
C TYR A 85 -7.77 -2.43 -9.28
N GLN A 86 -7.59 -1.13 -9.38
CA GLN A 86 -6.76 -0.53 -10.42
C GLN A 86 -5.29 -0.86 -10.14
N PHE A 87 -4.71 -1.72 -10.96
CA PHE A 87 -3.35 -2.20 -10.76
C PHE A 87 -2.35 -1.50 -11.69
N HIS A 88 -1.35 -0.85 -11.09
CA HIS A 88 -0.26 -0.20 -11.80
C HIS A 88 1.06 -0.89 -11.44
N HIS A 89 1.71 -1.49 -12.43
CA HIS A 89 3.03 -2.10 -12.24
C HIS A 89 4.10 -1.20 -12.82
N LEU A 90 4.86 -0.56 -11.93
CA LEU A 90 6.01 0.25 -12.29
C LEU A 90 7.26 -0.64 -12.17
N LEU A 91 7.74 -1.12 -13.32
CA LEU A 91 8.82 -2.11 -13.39
C LEU A 91 10.14 -1.49 -12.91
N MET A 92 10.60 -1.96 -11.75
CA MET A 92 11.75 -1.41 -11.03
C MET A 92 12.58 -2.54 -10.42
N ASN A 93 13.80 -2.74 -10.94
CA ASN A 93 14.75 -3.74 -10.46
C ASN A 93 15.47 -3.26 -9.20
N SER A 94 15.88 -2.00 -9.19
CA SER A 94 16.65 -1.42 -8.10
C SER A 94 16.31 0.06 -7.91
N THR A 95 16.61 0.57 -6.72
CA THR A 95 16.64 2.02 -6.45
C THR A 95 17.79 2.75 -7.15
N THR A 96 18.65 2.01 -7.84
CA THR A 96 19.77 2.53 -8.63
C THR A 96 19.53 2.44 -10.14
N ASP A 97 18.32 2.05 -10.57
CA ASP A 97 18.01 1.93 -11.99
C ASP A 97 18.01 3.30 -12.67
N LYS A 98 18.44 3.34 -13.93
CA LYS A 98 18.55 4.61 -14.68
C LYS A 98 17.20 5.31 -14.88
N ASN A 99 16.11 4.54 -14.89
CA ASN A 99 14.75 5.03 -15.10
C ASN A 99 14.00 5.35 -13.79
N ILE A 100 14.68 5.31 -12.63
CA ILE A 100 14.01 5.57 -11.35
C ILE A 100 13.34 6.94 -11.31
N GLN A 101 13.95 7.95 -11.95
CA GLN A 101 13.38 9.29 -12.00
C GLN A 101 11.99 9.28 -12.62
N GLU A 102 11.86 8.69 -13.80
CA GLU A 102 10.62 8.60 -14.57
C GLU A 102 9.57 7.76 -13.83
N LEU A 103 9.98 6.65 -13.22
CA LEU A 103 9.07 5.81 -12.43
C LEU A 103 8.53 6.53 -11.18
N MET A 104 9.34 7.38 -10.54
CA MET A 104 8.89 8.17 -9.40
C MET A 104 7.97 9.31 -9.83
N GLU A 105 8.19 9.92 -10.98
CA GLU A 105 7.28 10.89 -11.58
C GLU A 105 5.94 10.25 -11.95
N GLU A 106 5.94 9.07 -12.56
CA GLU A 106 4.72 8.30 -12.86
C GLU A 106 3.96 7.91 -11.58
N MET A 107 4.67 7.47 -10.54
CA MET A 107 4.07 7.23 -9.23
C MET A 107 3.45 8.50 -8.64
N LEU A 108 4.13 9.65 -8.77
CA LEU A 108 3.60 10.94 -8.33
C LEU A 108 2.31 11.32 -9.07
N GLU A 109 2.21 11.08 -10.38
CA GLU A 109 0.99 11.31 -11.14
C GLU A 109 -0.18 10.48 -10.61
N LEU A 110 0.07 9.20 -10.27
CA LEU A 110 -0.95 8.31 -9.71
C LEU A 110 -1.42 8.76 -8.31
N VAL A 111 -0.51 9.17 -7.43
CA VAL A 111 -0.88 9.63 -6.09
C VAL A 111 -1.49 11.03 -6.09
N LEU A 112 -1.26 11.85 -7.11
CA LEU A 112 -1.86 13.18 -7.22
C LEU A 112 -3.29 13.16 -7.77
N ASP A 113 -3.81 12.00 -8.16
CA ASP A 113 -5.20 11.85 -8.58
C ASP A 113 -6.05 11.21 -7.47
N LYS A 114 -6.90 12.02 -6.82
CA LYS A 114 -7.81 11.59 -5.74
C LYS A 114 -8.76 10.47 -6.16
N ARG A 115 -8.97 10.26 -7.46
CA ARG A 115 -9.80 9.16 -7.97
C ARG A 115 -9.14 7.79 -7.73
N ASN A 116 -7.85 7.73 -7.43
CA ASN A 116 -7.13 6.48 -7.16
C ASN A 116 -7.20 6.04 -5.68
N TYR A 117 -7.79 6.85 -4.79
CA TYR A 117 -7.75 6.59 -3.36
C TYR A 117 -8.87 5.65 -2.89
N PRO A 118 -8.62 4.81 -1.87
CA PRO A 118 -7.34 4.61 -1.15
C PRO A 118 -6.30 3.79 -1.93
N ILE A 119 -5.01 4.12 -1.75
CA ILE A 119 -3.89 3.52 -2.51
C ILE A 119 -3.05 2.60 -1.62
N LEU A 120 -2.62 1.45 -2.14
CA LEU A 120 -1.54 0.65 -1.59
C LEU A 120 -0.32 0.68 -2.51
N ILE A 121 0.83 1.15 -2.01
CA ILE A 121 2.12 1.06 -2.71
C ILE A 121 2.93 -0.08 -2.08
N HIS A 122 3.37 -1.05 -2.88
CA HIS A 122 4.18 -2.16 -2.36
C HIS A 122 5.33 -2.56 -3.28
N SER A 123 6.29 -3.28 -2.69
CA SER A 123 7.44 -3.90 -3.38
C SER A 123 7.72 -5.24 -2.72
N ASN A 124 8.82 -5.92 -3.07
CA ASN A 124 9.19 -7.20 -2.47
C ASN A 124 9.16 -7.21 -0.92
N LYS A 125 9.96 -6.36 -0.27
CA LYS A 125 10.04 -6.30 1.22
C LYS A 125 9.43 -5.04 1.84
N GLY A 126 8.99 -4.08 1.02
CA GLY A 126 8.51 -2.79 1.54
C GLY A 126 9.59 -2.02 2.27
N LYS A 127 10.84 -2.12 1.80
CA LYS A 127 12.03 -1.42 2.33
C LYS A 127 12.47 -0.36 1.32
N HIS A 128 13.68 -0.47 0.77
CA HIS A 128 14.32 0.45 -0.19
C HIS A 128 13.39 1.11 -1.22
N ARG A 129 12.78 0.37 -2.15
CA ARG A 129 11.91 0.93 -3.21
C ARG A 129 10.75 1.77 -2.64
N ILE A 130 10.09 1.26 -1.60
CA ILE A 130 9.00 1.99 -0.94
C ILE A 130 9.50 3.11 -0.03
N GLY A 131 10.70 2.96 0.55
CA GLY A 131 11.36 4.01 1.31
C GLY A 131 11.68 5.22 0.43
N VAL A 132 12.16 4.99 -0.79
CA VAL A 132 12.36 6.04 -1.80
C VAL A 132 11.03 6.68 -2.19
N ALA A 133 10.02 5.89 -2.58
CA ALA A 133 8.71 6.42 -2.95
C ALA A 133 8.05 7.23 -1.82
N ALA A 134 8.05 6.68 -0.60
CA ALA A 134 7.54 7.37 0.59
C ALA A 134 8.33 8.67 0.85
N GLY A 135 9.67 8.62 0.81
CA GLY A 135 10.51 9.79 1.00
C GLY A 135 10.26 10.90 -0.03
N ILE A 136 10.00 10.53 -1.30
CA ILE A 136 9.62 11.48 -2.35
C ILE A 136 8.24 12.07 -2.09
N ILE A 137 7.25 11.27 -1.68
CA ILE A 137 5.93 11.77 -1.26
C ILE A 137 6.08 12.76 -0.10
N ARG A 138 6.86 12.41 0.94
CA ARG A 138 7.13 13.30 2.09
C ARG A 138 7.76 14.61 1.65
N LYS A 139 8.77 14.54 0.78
CA LYS A 139 9.55 15.71 0.33
C LYS A 139 8.72 16.63 -0.55
N ILE A 140 8.14 16.10 -1.62
CA ILE A 140 7.52 16.88 -2.69
C ILE A 140 6.10 17.29 -2.34
N LEU A 141 5.33 16.39 -1.71
CA LEU A 141 3.89 16.62 -1.49
C LEU A 141 3.58 17.16 -0.09
N GLN A 142 4.41 16.83 0.92
CA GLN A 142 4.15 17.22 2.31
C GLN A 142 5.19 18.20 2.89
N GLY A 143 6.24 18.51 2.13
CA GLY A 143 7.27 19.48 2.55
C GLY A 143 8.08 19.06 3.78
N TRP A 144 8.24 17.75 4.04
CA TRP A 144 9.01 17.28 5.19
C TRP A 144 10.49 17.65 5.09
N SER A 145 11.12 17.88 6.24
CA SER A 145 12.57 18.02 6.30
C SER A 145 13.29 16.72 5.94
N ILE A 146 14.45 16.83 5.29
CA ILE A 146 15.27 15.67 4.90
C ILE A 146 15.61 14.78 6.10
N THR A 147 15.93 15.39 7.25
CA THR A 147 16.20 14.64 8.50
C THR A 147 15.02 13.76 8.92
N GLY A 148 13.79 14.28 8.87
CA GLY A 148 12.59 13.50 9.20
C GLY A 148 12.35 12.36 8.21
N ILE A 149 12.62 12.60 6.93
CA ILE A 149 12.53 11.58 5.89
C ILE A 149 13.55 10.45 6.14
N TYR A 150 14.78 10.80 6.50
CA TYR A 150 15.84 9.82 6.78
C TYR A 150 15.50 8.97 8.00
N GLN A 151 14.90 9.57 9.04
CA GLN A 151 14.42 8.84 10.21
C GLN A 151 13.31 7.84 9.85
N GLU A 152 12.28 8.26 9.11
CA GLU A 152 11.22 7.36 8.66
C GLU A 152 11.78 6.22 7.79
N TYR A 153 12.67 6.55 6.86
CA TYR A 153 13.34 5.56 6.02
C TYR A 153 14.10 4.51 6.86
N GLY A 154 14.85 4.96 7.87
CA GLY A 154 15.61 4.09 8.79
C GLY A 154 14.71 3.11 9.55
N ILE A 155 13.56 3.58 10.06
CA ILE A 155 12.58 2.74 10.76
C ILE A 155 12.14 1.56 9.89
N PHE A 156 11.77 1.82 8.63
CA PHE A 156 11.22 0.77 7.75
C PHE A 156 12.28 -0.14 7.12
N THR A 157 13.51 0.33 6.96
CA THR A 157 14.61 -0.54 6.48
C THR A 157 15.24 -1.38 7.58
N GLY A 158 15.05 -0.99 8.85
CA GLY A 158 15.71 -1.58 10.01
C GLY A 158 17.13 -1.03 10.20
N ASN A 159 17.33 0.26 9.89
CA ASN A 159 18.62 0.95 9.91
C ASN A 159 19.70 0.28 9.03
N VAL A 160 19.28 -0.40 7.97
CA VAL A 160 20.17 -1.00 6.98
C VAL A 160 20.69 0.10 6.05
N LYS A 161 21.95 -0.02 5.61
CA LYS A 161 22.58 0.94 4.69
C LYS A 161 21.69 1.23 3.48
N GLY A 162 21.42 2.52 3.24
CA GLY A 162 20.60 3.04 2.15
C GLY A 162 21.08 4.40 1.68
N GLU A 163 22.37 4.70 1.79
CA GLU A 163 22.96 6.02 1.49
C GLU A 163 22.61 6.50 0.08
N MET A 164 22.65 5.61 -0.93
CA MET A 164 22.26 5.95 -2.31
C MET A 164 20.77 6.30 -2.41
N ASP A 165 19.90 5.57 -1.71
CA ASP A 165 18.46 5.85 -1.69
C ASP A 165 18.18 7.21 -1.06
N LEU A 166 18.84 7.50 0.06
CA LEU A 166 18.71 8.76 0.78
C LEU A 166 19.24 9.94 -0.06
N GLU A 167 20.39 9.77 -0.71
CA GLU A 167 20.96 10.78 -1.59
C GLU A 167 20.06 11.02 -2.82
N PHE A 168 19.48 9.95 -3.38
CA PHE A 168 18.50 10.09 -4.44
C PHE A 168 17.27 10.88 -3.98
N ILE A 169 16.69 10.55 -2.82
CA ILE A 169 15.56 11.33 -2.25
C ILE A 169 15.97 12.80 -2.07
N ASN A 170 17.15 13.05 -1.51
CA ASN A 170 17.65 14.41 -1.25
C ASN A 170 17.84 15.23 -2.53
N SER A 171 18.35 14.61 -3.60
CA SER A 171 18.58 15.26 -4.90
C SER A 171 17.37 15.26 -5.82
N PHE A 172 16.33 14.45 -5.54
CA PHE A 172 15.16 14.31 -6.40
C PHE A 172 14.41 15.64 -6.59
N CYS A 173 14.16 16.00 -7.84
CA CYS A 173 13.28 17.08 -8.25
C CYS A 173 12.43 16.60 -9.43
N VAL A 174 11.22 17.10 -9.55
CA VAL A 174 10.34 16.83 -10.71
C VAL A 174 10.95 17.52 -11.92
N ARG A 175 11.30 16.77 -12.97
CA ARG A 175 11.93 17.30 -14.19
C ARG A 175 10.92 17.61 -15.28
N ASN A 176 9.87 16.81 -15.36
CA ASN A 176 8.79 16.98 -16.33
C ASN A 176 7.52 17.48 -15.62
N PRO A 177 6.74 18.39 -16.24
CA PRO A 177 5.44 18.75 -15.70
C PRO A 177 4.55 17.50 -15.55
N LEU A 178 4.12 17.23 -14.31
CA LEU A 178 3.25 16.10 -14.01
C LEU A 178 1.89 16.30 -14.67
N LYS A 179 1.37 15.26 -15.32
CA LYS A 179 0.08 15.28 -16.02
C LYS A 179 -1.08 15.08 -15.04
N VAL A 180 -1.37 16.11 -14.25
CA VAL A 180 -2.41 16.06 -13.22
C VAL A 180 -3.50 17.08 -13.50
N ASP A 181 -4.76 16.69 -13.28
CA ASP A 181 -5.90 17.61 -13.33
C ASP A 181 -6.08 18.27 -11.95
N PRO A 182 -5.93 19.60 -11.83
CA PRO A 182 -6.06 20.31 -10.56
C PRO A 182 -7.37 20.05 -9.81
N LYS A 183 -8.46 19.70 -10.52
CA LYS A 183 -9.77 19.41 -9.90
C LYS A 183 -9.77 18.13 -9.06
N PHE A 184 -8.87 17.21 -9.39
CA PHE A 184 -8.77 15.89 -8.77
C PHE A 184 -7.58 15.78 -7.84
N LEU A 185 -6.95 16.88 -7.42
CA LEU A 185 -5.90 16.82 -6.40
C LEU A 185 -6.46 16.34 -5.05
N PRO A 186 -5.70 15.51 -4.31
CA PRO A 186 -6.10 15.05 -2.99
C PRO A 186 -6.02 16.18 -1.96
N SER A 187 -6.80 16.05 -0.89
CA SER A 187 -7.03 17.05 0.15
C SER A 187 -5.78 17.49 0.92
N PHE A 188 -4.73 16.66 0.93
CA PHE A 188 -3.48 16.96 1.62
C PHE A 188 -2.50 17.80 0.81
N ILE A 189 -2.85 18.14 -0.43
CA ILE A 189 -2.05 19.03 -1.29
C ILE A 189 -2.57 20.46 -1.14
N ASN A 190 -1.74 21.32 -0.57
CA ASN A 190 -1.99 22.76 -0.53
C ASN A 190 -1.15 23.43 -1.61
N PHE A 191 -1.76 23.75 -2.76
CA PHE A 191 -1.24 24.84 -3.58
C PHE A 191 -1.74 26.13 -2.96
N GLU A 192 -0.91 26.82 -2.19
CA GLU A 192 -1.15 28.25 -1.98
C GLU A 192 -1.04 28.92 -3.36
N THR A 193 -2.17 29.41 -3.87
CA THR A 193 -2.26 30.29 -5.03
C THR A 193 -1.67 31.66 -4.74
#